data_AF-A0A1W9QMK8-F1
#
_entry.id   AF-A0A1W9QMK8-F1
#
_cell.length_a   1.000
_cell.length_b   1.000
_cell.length_c   1.000
_cell.angle_alpha   90.00
_cell.angle_beta   90.00
_cell.angle_gamma   90.00
#
_symmetry.space_group_name_H-M   'P 1'
#
loop_
_entity.id
_entity.type
_entity.pdbx_description
1 polymer ?
#
loop_
_entity_poly.entity_id
_entity_poly.type
_entity_poly.pdbx_seq_one_letter_code
_entity_poly.pdbx_strand_id
1 'polypeptide(L)'
;MITDFEFLSLSTPTLFDVSADETFYIYDDNRKEIVVLSSLTGEESFAFGRFVFANPTQLTVSRNYVTVYEKDENISHVFNILGQFEEDIEGNVQFEENQRFVLKKFYFESFVGKKKFAVAPYSWNDFLIKNGYFVLSSDEKVLIAEMEYEKR
;
A
#
# COMPACT_ATOMS: atom_id res chain seq x y z
N MET A 1 10.91 -18.39 16.51
CA MET A 1 11.01 -17.41 17.61
C MET A 1 10.10 -16.28 17.20
N ILE A 2 9.05 -16.01 17.97
CA ILE A 2 8.20 -14.83 17.74
C ILE A 2 8.81 -13.74 18.62
N THR A 3 9.20 -12.63 18.00
CA THR A 3 9.69 -11.45 18.72
C THR A 3 8.51 -10.51 18.91
N ASP A 4 8.15 -10.26 20.16
CA ASP A 4 7.10 -9.29 20.49
C ASP A 4 7.72 -7.90 20.59
N PHE A 5 7.10 -6.93 19.92
CA PHE A 5 7.50 -5.52 19.98
C PHE A 5 6.41 -4.72 20.70
N GLU A 6 6.81 -3.93 21.70
CA GLU A 6 5.93 -2.93 22.31
C GLU A 6 6.22 -1.56 21.70
N PHE A 7 5.32 -1.08 20.86
CA PHE A 7 5.43 0.23 20.22
C PHE A 7 4.86 1.33 21.13
N LEU A 8 5.64 1.74 22.13
CA LEU A 8 5.21 2.72 23.15
C LEU A 8 4.85 4.10 22.58
N SER A 9 5.32 4.44 21.37
CA SER A 9 5.02 5.72 20.69
C SER A 9 3.70 5.73 19.91
N LEU A 10 3.05 4.57 19.75
CA LEU A 10 1.78 4.43 19.05
C LEU A 10 0.62 4.49 20.04
N SER A 11 -0.44 5.16 19.62
CA SER A 11 -1.67 5.34 20.40
C SER A 11 -2.85 4.58 19.80
N THR A 12 -3.04 4.64 18.48
CA THR A 12 -4.16 3.98 17.78
C THR A 12 -3.71 3.52 16.39
N PRO A 13 -2.85 2.50 16.28
CA PRO A 13 -2.41 2.00 14.98
C PRO A 13 -3.57 1.28 14.26
N THR A 14 -3.82 1.64 13.00
CA THR A 14 -4.95 1.07 12.21
C THR A 14 -4.53 0.47 10.88
N LEU A 15 -3.41 0.90 10.30
CA LEU A 15 -2.84 0.30 9.07
C LEU A 15 -1.36 0.03 9.26
N PHE A 16 -0.86 -1.02 8.61
CA PHE A 16 0.52 -1.47 8.71
C PHE A 16 0.99 -2.08 7.38
N ASP A 17 2.21 -1.74 6.97
CA ASP A 17 2.96 -2.51 5.99
C ASP A 17 4.47 -2.41 6.29
N VAL A 18 5.24 -3.31 5.69
CA VAL A 18 6.69 -3.46 5.89
C VAL A 18 7.41 -3.36 4.55
N SER A 19 8.51 -2.61 4.52
CA SER A 19 9.42 -2.56 3.37
C SER A 19 10.32 -3.82 3.32
N ALA A 20 11.02 -4.00 2.20
CA ALA A 20 11.95 -5.11 2.02
C ALA A 20 13.16 -5.08 2.98
N ASP A 21 13.50 -3.91 3.51
CA ASP A 21 14.55 -3.73 4.54
C ASP A 21 14.00 -3.79 5.97
N GLU A 22 12.80 -4.35 6.13
CA GLU A 22 12.10 -4.54 7.39
C GLU A 22 11.67 -3.25 8.11
N THR A 23 11.78 -2.08 7.49
CA THR A 23 11.23 -0.85 8.06
C THR A 23 9.70 -0.94 8.16
N PHE A 24 9.16 -0.63 9.34
CA PHE A 24 7.72 -0.63 9.59
C PHE A 24 7.11 0.73 9.27
N TYR A 25 6.02 0.73 8.52
CA TYR A 25 5.20 1.89 8.26
C TYR A 25 3.83 1.66 8.86
N ILE A 26 3.44 2.50 9.82
CA ILE A 26 2.19 2.34 10.57
C ILE A 26 1.42 3.64 10.50
N TYR A 27 0.17 3.58 10.05
CA TYR A 27 -0.74 4.72 10.22
C TYR A 27 -1.32 4.70 11.63
N ASP A 28 -1.09 5.78 12.39
CA ASP A 28 -1.67 5.99 13.71
C ASP A 28 -2.84 6.98 13.60
N ASP A 29 -4.05 6.48 13.89
CA ASP A 29 -5.29 7.24 13.72
C ASP A 29 -5.45 8.39 14.71
N ASN A 30 -4.86 8.29 15.90
CA ASN A 30 -4.92 9.37 16.89
C ASN A 30 -3.91 10.49 16.54
N ARG A 31 -2.73 10.14 16.02
CA ARG A 31 -1.75 11.12 15.50
C ARG A 31 -2.15 11.67 14.12
N LYS A 32 -2.99 10.94 13.38
CA LYS A 32 -3.39 11.21 11.98
C LYS A 32 -2.19 11.30 11.04
N GLU A 33 -1.20 10.43 11.21
CA GLU A 33 0.03 10.43 10.41
C GLU A 33 0.60 9.01 10.29
N ILE A 34 1.52 8.81 9.34
CA ILE A 34 2.31 7.58 9.22
C ILE A 34 3.55 7.73 10.11
N VAL A 35 3.76 6.76 10.98
CA VAL A 35 4.93 6.61 11.85
C VAL A 35 5.83 5.53 11.26
N VAL A 36 7.11 5.85 11.09
CA VAL A 36 8.11 4.95 10.54
C VAL A 36 9.01 4.44 11.66
N LEU A 37 9.03 3.14 11.87
CA LEU A 37 9.76 2.48 12.96
C LEU A 37 10.82 1.52 12.42
N SER A 38 11.93 1.41 13.14
CA SER A 38 12.89 0.33 12.89
C SER A 38 12.33 -1.01 13.38
N SER A 39 12.40 -2.06 12.55
CA SER A 39 12.11 -3.43 13.02
C SER A 39 13.09 -3.94 14.05
N LEU A 40 14.30 -3.37 14.13
CA LEU A 40 15.35 -3.85 15.03
C LEU A 40 15.15 -3.31 16.45
N THR A 41 14.81 -2.04 16.58
CA THR A 41 14.72 -1.35 17.88
C THR A 41 13.29 -1.02 18.29
N GLY A 42 12.33 -1.00 17.35
CA GLY A 42 10.99 -0.49 17.57
C GLY A 42 10.93 1.03 17.75
N GLU A 43 12.06 1.73 17.63
CA GLU A 43 12.13 3.18 17.79
C GLU A 43 11.61 3.91 16.55
N GLU A 44 10.98 5.06 16.80
CA GLU A 44 10.53 5.97 15.75
C GLU A 44 11.73 6.66 15.09
N SER A 45 11.81 6.50 13.77
CA SER A 45 12.80 7.18 12.93
C SER A 45 12.28 8.55 12.50
N PHE A 46 11.08 8.59 11.93
CA PHE A 46 10.38 9.81 11.54
C PHE A 46 8.88 9.54 11.35
N ALA A 47 8.10 10.61 11.13
CA ALA A 47 6.69 10.53 10.80
C ALA A 47 6.33 11.55 9.70
N PHE A 48 5.28 11.26 8.93
CA PHE A 48 4.84 12.10 7.82
C PHE A 48 3.35 11.91 7.49
N GLY A 49 2.81 12.76 6.60
CA GLY A 49 1.41 12.67 6.17
C GLY A 49 0.41 13.16 7.23
N ARG A 50 0.87 13.96 8.20
CA ARG A 50 0.04 14.45 9.30
C ARG A 50 -1.13 15.29 8.80
N PHE A 51 -2.34 14.87 9.16
CA PHE A 51 -3.62 15.47 8.74
C PHE A 51 -3.83 15.52 7.22
N VAL A 52 -3.08 14.72 6.44
CA VAL A 52 -3.29 14.61 4.99
C VAL A 52 -4.51 13.72 4.72
N PHE A 53 -4.66 12.63 5.48
CA PHE A 53 -5.69 11.62 5.27
C PHE A 53 -6.93 11.90 6.15
N ALA A 54 -8.11 11.82 5.57
CA ALA A 54 -9.37 11.86 6.28
C ALA A 54 -9.75 10.49 6.86
N ASN A 55 -9.73 9.44 6.03
CA ASN A 55 -10.13 8.08 6.38
C ASN A 55 -9.38 7.04 5.51
N PRO A 56 -8.08 6.82 5.76
CA PRO A 56 -7.29 5.89 4.96
C PRO A 56 -7.73 4.45 5.21
N THR A 57 -7.84 3.68 4.14
CA THR A 57 -8.34 2.30 4.15
C THR A 57 -7.28 1.27 3.83
N GLN A 58 -6.18 1.70 3.21
CA GLN A 58 -5.07 0.82 2.85
C GLN A 58 -3.76 1.61 2.86
N LEU A 59 -2.71 0.97 3.38
CA LEU A 59 -1.34 1.42 3.38
C LEU A 59 -0.50 0.35 2.69
N THR A 60 0.25 0.72 1.67
CA THR A 60 1.18 -0.18 0.99
C THR A 60 2.54 0.45 0.83
N VAL A 61 3.57 -0.38 0.95
CA VAL A 61 4.97 -0.02 0.85
C VAL A 61 5.60 -0.87 -0.24
N SER A 62 6.02 -0.18 -1.29
CA SER A 62 6.83 -0.71 -2.38
C SER A 62 8.30 -0.30 -2.18
N ARG A 63 9.16 -0.69 -3.12
CA ARG A 63 10.59 -0.36 -3.06
C ARG A 63 10.89 1.14 -2.92
N ASN A 64 10.11 1.99 -3.60
CA ASN A 64 10.40 3.42 -3.71
C ASN A 64 9.28 4.32 -3.16
N TYR A 65 8.10 3.75 -2.90
CA TYR A 65 6.92 4.52 -2.54
C TYR A 65 6.16 3.92 -1.37
N VAL A 66 5.60 4.81 -0.57
CA VAL A 66 4.51 4.55 0.36
C VAL A 66 3.23 5.08 -0.26
N THR A 67 2.19 4.27 -0.35
CA THR A 67 0.92 4.65 -0.94
C THR A 67 -0.20 4.45 0.06
N VAL A 68 -1.01 5.48 0.25
CA VAL A 68 -2.18 5.48 1.15
C VAL A 68 -3.43 5.67 0.32
N TYR A 69 -4.35 4.71 0.37
CA TYR A 69 -5.61 4.78 -0.38
C TYR A 69 -6.79 5.15 0.53
N GLU A 70 -7.52 6.19 0.14
CA GLU A 70 -8.78 6.62 0.73
C GLU A 70 -9.94 6.19 -0.17
N LYS A 71 -10.67 5.16 0.26
CA LYS A 71 -11.74 4.55 -0.53
C LYS A 71 -12.93 5.48 -0.78
N ASP A 72 -13.28 6.31 0.20
CA ASP A 72 -14.44 7.20 0.12
C ASP A 72 -14.26 8.27 -0.98
N GLU A 73 -13.06 8.84 -1.07
CA GLU A 73 -12.69 9.83 -2.11
C GLU A 73 -12.11 9.16 -3.38
N ASN A 74 -11.87 7.85 -3.32
CA ASN A 74 -11.24 7.06 -4.37
C ASN A 74 -9.91 7.66 -4.86
N ILE A 75 -9.03 8.00 -3.92
CA ILE A 75 -7.72 8.62 -4.20
C ILE A 75 -6.59 7.89 -3.47
N SER A 76 -5.46 7.74 -4.14
CA SER A 76 -4.20 7.24 -3.59
C SER A 76 -3.20 8.38 -3.45
N HIS A 77 -2.78 8.64 -2.21
CA HIS A 77 -1.71 9.58 -1.88
C HIS A 77 -0.36 8.87 -1.97
N VAL A 78 0.54 9.38 -2.80
CA VAL A 78 1.86 8.77 -3.03
C VAL A 78 2.95 9.60 -2.37
N PHE A 79 3.74 8.94 -1.55
CA PHE A 79 4.93 9.49 -0.93
C PHE A 79 6.14 8.65 -1.35
N ASN A 80 7.33 9.25 -1.40
CA ASN A 80 8.55 8.45 -1.45
C ASN A 80 8.84 7.81 -0.08
N ILE A 81 9.79 6.88 -0.04
CA ILE A 81 10.17 6.16 1.21
C ILE A 81 10.65 7.07 2.35
N LEU A 82 11.03 8.33 2.06
CA LEU A 82 11.43 9.34 3.05
C LEU A 82 10.24 10.19 3.55
N GLY A 83 9.02 9.85 3.15
CA GLY A 83 7.80 10.53 3.58
C GLY A 83 7.52 11.85 2.87
N GLN A 84 8.22 12.17 1.79
CA GLN A 84 7.93 13.35 0.99
C GLN A 84 6.78 13.04 0.03
N PHE A 85 5.79 13.93 -0.03
CA PHE A 85 4.66 13.81 -0.94
C PHE A 85 5.12 13.99 -2.40
N GLU A 86 4.63 13.12 -3.27
CA GLU A 86 4.97 13.11 -4.70
C GLU A 86 3.75 13.52 -5.55
N GLU A 87 2.64 12.79 -5.42
CA GLU A 87 1.42 13.04 -6.19
C GLU A 87 0.18 12.39 -5.56
N ASP A 88 -0.98 12.86 -6.01
CA ASP A 88 -2.26 12.20 -5.82
C ASP A 88 -2.71 11.52 -7.10
N ILE A 89 -3.25 10.30 -6.98
CA ILE A 89 -3.70 9.51 -8.13
C ILE A 89 -5.11 8.97 -7.87
N GLU A 90 -6.01 9.17 -8.83
CA GLU A 90 -7.36 8.61 -8.77
C GLU A 90 -7.33 7.06 -8.83
N GLY A 91 -8.06 6.43 -7.91
CA GLY A 91 -8.19 4.98 -7.78
C GLY A 91 -7.32 4.38 -6.69
N ASN A 92 -7.50 3.08 -6.43
CA ASN A 92 -6.57 2.30 -5.62
C ASN A 92 -5.34 1.96 -6.48
N VAL A 93 -4.17 2.47 -6.08
CA VAL A 93 -2.92 2.40 -6.84
C VAL A 93 -1.85 1.71 -6.02
N GLN A 94 -1.09 0.83 -6.67
CA GLN A 94 0.06 0.16 -6.06
C GLN A 94 1.23 0.08 -7.03
N PHE A 95 2.45 -0.02 -6.49
CA PHE A 95 3.69 0.02 -7.24
C PHE A 95 4.49 -1.27 -7.07
N GLU A 96 5.02 -1.80 -8.18
CA GLU A 96 5.88 -2.98 -8.20
C GLU A 96 6.85 -2.89 -9.40
N GLU A 97 8.16 -3.13 -9.18
CA GLU A 97 9.20 -3.14 -10.25
C GLU A 97 9.13 -1.94 -11.21
N ASN A 98 8.97 -0.73 -10.65
CA ASN A 98 8.79 0.55 -11.38
C ASN A 98 7.53 0.63 -12.26
N GLN A 99 6.61 -0.31 -12.11
CA GLN A 99 5.28 -0.24 -12.72
C GLN A 99 4.27 0.24 -11.70
N ARG A 100 3.28 0.95 -12.21
CA ARG A 100 2.10 1.37 -11.48
C ARG A 100 0.92 0.53 -11.91
N PHE A 101 0.17 0.01 -10.96
CA PHE A 101 -1.06 -0.74 -11.18
C PHE A 101 -2.23 -0.02 -10.54
N VAL A 102 -3.37 -0.04 -11.22
CA VAL A 102 -4.59 0.60 -10.74
C VAL A 102 -5.73 -0.41 -10.75
N LEU A 103 -6.42 -0.55 -9.62
CA LEU A 103 -7.62 -1.36 -9.55
C LEU A 103 -8.77 -0.64 -10.27
N LYS A 104 -9.38 -1.34 -11.22
CA LYS A 104 -10.66 -0.97 -11.82
C LYS A 104 -11.72 -1.97 -11.36
N LYS A 105 -12.98 -1.62 -11.56
CA LYS A 105 -14.11 -2.44 -11.11
C LYS A 105 -13.99 -3.91 -11.51
N PHE A 106 -13.59 -4.21 -12.75
CA PHE A 106 -13.64 -5.58 -13.29
C PHE A 106 -12.26 -6.17 -13.63
N TYR A 107 -11.19 -5.43 -13.39
CA TYR A 107 -9.82 -5.81 -13.74
C TYR A 107 -8.87 -4.86 -13.02
N PHE A 108 -7.59 -5.19 -12.96
CA PHE A 108 -6.56 -4.18 -12.69
C PHE A 108 -5.72 -3.96 -13.95
N GLU A 109 -5.16 -2.77 -14.09
CA GLU A 109 -4.38 -2.41 -15.27
C GLU A 109 -3.01 -1.88 -14.88
N SER A 110 -2.00 -2.24 -15.68
CA SER A 110 -0.72 -1.55 -15.64
C SER A 110 -0.87 -0.18 -16.30
N PHE A 111 -0.40 0.88 -15.64
CA PHE A 111 -0.36 2.20 -16.25
C PHE A 111 0.59 2.21 -17.45
N VAL A 112 1.75 1.57 -17.30
CA VAL A 112 2.71 1.36 -18.38
C VAL A 112 2.14 0.32 -19.35
N GLY A 113 1.87 0.72 -20.59
CA GLY A 113 1.35 -0.16 -21.64
C GLY A 113 -0.16 -0.45 -21.59
N LYS A 114 -0.89 0.02 -20.55
CA LYS A 114 -2.36 -0.13 -20.41
C LYS A 114 -2.85 -1.58 -20.57
N LYS A 115 -2.05 -2.55 -20.10
CA LYS A 115 -2.42 -3.97 -20.17
C LYS A 115 -3.37 -4.29 -19.02
N LYS A 116 -4.44 -5.02 -19.31
CA LYS A 116 -5.45 -5.45 -18.34
C LYS A 116 -5.15 -6.86 -17.86
N PHE A 117 -5.35 -7.09 -16.58
CA PHE A 117 -5.10 -8.35 -15.90
C PHE A 117 -6.31 -8.74 -15.04
N ALA A 118 -6.47 -10.05 -14.81
CA ALA A 118 -7.53 -10.61 -13.97
C ALA A 118 -8.93 -10.08 -14.29
N VAL A 119 -9.28 -10.03 -15.59
CA VAL A 119 -10.60 -9.59 -16.04
C VAL A 119 -11.68 -10.54 -15.54
N ALA A 120 -12.71 -9.99 -14.90
CA ALA A 120 -13.79 -10.76 -14.30
C ALA A 120 -15.17 -10.14 -14.58
N PRO A 121 -16.26 -10.94 -14.56
CA PRO A 121 -17.62 -10.44 -14.71
C PRO A 121 -18.22 -9.83 -13.42
N TYR A 122 -17.50 -9.87 -12.30
CA TYR A 122 -17.88 -9.28 -11.01
C TYR A 122 -16.84 -8.25 -10.55
N SER A 123 -17.24 -7.43 -9.59
CA SER A 123 -16.39 -6.36 -9.06
C SER A 123 -15.26 -6.92 -8.21
N TRP A 124 -14.05 -6.41 -8.42
CA TRP A 124 -12.98 -6.49 -7.44
C TRP A 124 -13.12 -5.34 -6.44
N ASN A 125 -13.03 -5.67 -5.17
CA ASN A 125 -13.26 -4.76 -4.05
C ASN A 125 -11.96 -4.23 -3.46
N ASP A 126 -10.88 -5.00 -3.58
CA ASP A 126 -9.54 -4.63 -3.13
C ASP A 126 -8.48 -5.43 -3.90
N PHE A 127 -7.24 -4.94 -3.87
CA PHE A 127 -6.08 -5.63 -4.38
C PHE A 127 -4.83 -5.36 -3.55
N LEU A 128 -3.86 -6.26 -3.60
CA LEU A 128 -2.54 -6.12 -3.02
C LEU A 128 -1.53 -6.66 -4.02
N ILE A 129 -0.43 -5.95 -4.23
CA ILE A 129 0.75 -6.39 -4.97
C ILE A 129 1.92 -6.39 -4.01
N LYS A 130 2.59 -7.54 -3.90
CA LYS A 130 3.76 -7.69 -3.04
C LYS A 130 4.68 -8.77 -3.58
N ASN A 131 5.96 -8.46 -3.74
CA ASN A 131 7.02 -9.42 -4.05
C ASN A 131 6.72 -10.27 -5.30
N GLY A 132 6.25 -9.64 -6.37
CA GLY A 132 5.90 -10.33 -7.61
C GLY A 132 4.61 -11.17 -7.54
N TYR A 133 3.78 -11.02 -6.51
CA TYR A 133 2.44 -11.63 -6.46
C TYR A 133 1.39 -10.53 -6.40
N PHE A 134 0.20 -10.83 -6.93
CA PHE A 134 -0.99 -10.04 -6.64
C PHE A 134 -2.08 -10.88 -5.99
N VAL A 135 -2.83 -10.23 -5.11
CA VAL A 135 -4.06 -10.71 -4.50
C VAL A 135 -5.19 -9.78 -4.92
N LEU A 136 -6.31 -10.34 -5.35
CA LEU A 136 -7.55 -9.62 -5.62
C LEU A 136 -8.67 -10.25 -4.81
N SER A 137 -9.47 -9.42 -4.15
CA SER A 137 -10.63 -9.89 -3.40
C SER A 137 -11.93 -9.31 -3.95
N SER A 138 -12.94 -10.16 -4.08
CA SER A 138 -14.34 -9.77 -4.25
C SER A 138 -15.18 -10.35 -3.11
N ASP A 139 -16.48 -10.06 -3.10
CA ASP A 139 -17.40 -10.67 -2.14
C ASP A 139 -17.56 -12.19 -2.33
N GLU A 140 -17.20 -12.72 -3.50
CA GLU A 140 -17.39 -14.12 -3.87
C GLU A 140 -16.10 -14.94 -3.81
N LYS A 141 -14.93 -14.32 -4.02
CA LYS A 141 -13.66 -15.04 -4.14
C LYS A 141 -12.44 -14.20 -3.86
N VAL A 142 -11.34 -14.90 -3.60
CA VAL A 142 -9.97 -14.35 -3.59
C VAL A 142 -9.20 -14.99 -4.74
N LEU A 143 -8.52 -14.19 -5.54
CA LEU A 143 -7.57 -14.63 -6.55
C LEU A 143 -6.16 -14.26 -6.10
N ILE A 144 -5.25 -15.22 -6.14
CA ILE A 144 -3.82 -15.02 -5.88
C ILE A 144 -3.09 -15.53 -7.12
N ALA A 145 -2.16 -14.73 -7.65
CA ALA A 145 -1.35 -15.15 -8.79
C ALA A 145 0.03 -14.48 -8.77
N GLU A 146 0.99 -15.16 -9.38
CA GLU A 146 2.34 -14.67 -9.61
C GLU A 146 2.39 -13.76 -10.84
N MET A 147 3.26 -12.75 -10.80
CA MET A 147 3.51 -11.77 -11.84
C MET A 147 4.81 -12.12 -12.56
N GLU A 148 4.70 -12.50 -13.82
CA GLU A 148 5.86 -12.69 -14.68
C GLU A 148 6.11 -11.44 -15.54
N TYR A 149 7.33 -10.91 -15.42
CA TYR A 149 7.77 -9.76 -16.21
C TYR A 149 8.56 -10.24 -17.44
N GLU A 150 8.14 -9.79 -18.61
CA GLU A 150 8.89 -10.03 -19.85
C GLU A 150 10.25 -9.32 -19.75
N LYS A 151 11.35 -10.10 -19.80
CA LYS A 151 12.70 -9.55 -19.88
C LYS A 151 12.83 -8.79 -21.20
N ARG A 152 13.16 -7.51 -21.12
CA ARG A 152 13.54 -6.69 -22.28
C ARG A 152 15.02 -6.84 -22.59
#